data_AF-A0A6B2TBH3-F1
#
_entry.id   AF-A0A6B2TBH3-F1
#
_cell.length_a   1.000
_cell.length_b   1.000
_cell.length_c   1.000
_cell.angle_alpha   90.00
_cell.angle_beta   90.00
_cell.angle_gamma   90.00
#
_symmetry.space_group_name_H-M   'P 1'
#
loop_
_entity.id
_entity.type
_entity.pdbx_description
1 polymer ?
#
loop_
_entity_poly.entity_id
_entity_poly.type
_entity_poly.pdbx_seq_one_letter_code
_entity_poly.pdbx_strand_id
1 'polypeptide(L)'
;MADGPADGAVPVALASGHRRVVWLRTAEHFARREHDLFEADPADPEHLRRVLHALADEGCAEVDWLHTLPLGIDGPVGDKALDRAVWACLDTPAAVVRALRGAPRELAVR
;
A
#
# COMPACT_ATOMS: atom_id res chain seq x y z
N MET A 1 5.46 -13.05 -3.51
CA MET A 1 4.78 -12.08 -2.64
C MET A 1 5.86 -11.27 -1.96
N ALA A 2 5.82 -9.94 -2.02
CA ALA A 2 6.64 -9.15 -1.12
C ALA A 2 5.96 -9.20 0.26
N ASP A 3 6.13 -10.32 0.97
CA ASP A 3 6.20 -10.24 2.42
C ASP A 3 7.46 -9.43 2.71
N GLY A 4 7.35 -8.10 2.72
CA GLY A 4 8.48 -7.24 3.05
C GLY A 4 9.00 -7.68 4.41
N PRO A 5 10.31 -8.00 4.55
CA PRO A 5 10.84 -8.42 5.83
C PRO A 5 10.73 -7.22 6.76
N ALA A 6 10.09 -7.39 7.92
CA ALA A 6 10.11 -6.39 8.98
C ALA A 6 11.56 -5.97 9.34
N ASP A 7 12.54 -6.81 9.00
CA ASP A 7 13.96 -6.67 9.36
C ASP A 7 14.91 -6.40 8.18
N GLY A 8 14.40 -5.94 7.02
CA GLY A 8 15.24 -5.61 5.86
C GLY A 8 15.90 -4.22 5.91
N ALA A 9 16.96 -4.01 5.12
CA ALA A 9 17.64 -2.71 5.00
C ALA A 9 16.72 -1.56 4.49
N VAL A 10 15.69 -1.89 3.71
CA VAL A 10 14.71 -0.93 3.18
C VAL A 10 13.81 -0.35 4.29
N PRO A 11 13.19 -1.18 5.17
CA PRO A 11 12.54 -0.71 6.39
C PRO A 11 13.40 0.25 7.22
N VAL A 12 14.69 -0.06 7.41
CA VAL A 12 15.61 0.77 8.21
C VAL A 12 15.86 2.12 7.56
N ALA A 13 16.06 2.16 6.23
CA ALA A 13 16.24 3.41 5.51
C ALA A 13 14.99 4.30 5.59
N LEU A 14 13.80 3.74 5.40
CA LEU A 14 12.53 4.47 5.49
C LEU A 14 12.29 4.99 6.91
N ALA A 15 12.55 4.18 7.93
CA ALA A 15 12.44 4.56 9.33
C ALA A 15 13.37 5.72 9.72
N SER A 16 14.50 5.90 9.03
CA SER A 16 15.42 7.01 9.31
C SER A 16 14.88 8.38 8.85
N GLY A 17 13.99 8.41 7.86
CA GLY A 17 13.44 9.64 7.27
C GLY A 17 12.01 9.97 7.68
N HIS A 18 11.30 9.02 8.30
CA HIS A 18 9.89 9.15 8.65
C HIS A 18 9.66 8.89 10.14
N ARG A 19 8.65 9.55 10.71
CA ARG A 19 8.26 9.32 12.12
C ARG A 19 7.84 7.86 12.37
N ARG A 20 7.27 7.22 11.36
CA ARG A 20 6.65 5.89 11.42
C ARG A 20 6.55 5.32 10.01
N VAL A 21 6.70 4.00 9.88
CA VAL A 21 6.47 3.25 8.64
C VAL A 21 5.27 2.33 8.86
N VAL A 22 4.28 2.41 7.98
CA VAL A 22 3.08 1.57 8.02
C VAL A 22 3.09 0.63 6.82
N TRP A 23 2.93 -0.65 7.08
CA TRP A 23 2.94 -1.69 6.07
C TRP A 23 1.53 -2.05 5.63
N LEU A 24 1.36 -2.23 4.32
CA LEU A 24 0.15 -2.74 3.71
C LEU A 24 0.46 -4.04 2.98
N ARG A 25 -0.01 -5.16 3.52
CA ARG A 25 0.09 -6.49 2.89
C ARG A 25 -1.12 -6.75 2.02
N THR A 26 -0.88 -7.34 0.85
CA THR A 26 -1.95 -7.77 -0.06
C THR A 26 -2.77 -8.88 0.58
N ALA A 27 -4.08 -8.68 0.69
CA ALA A 27 -5.05 -9.67 1.14
C ALA A 27 -6.42 -9.43 0.49
N GLU A 28 -7.28 -10.44 0.42
CA GLU A 28 -8.63 -10.29 -0.14
C GLU A 28 -9.56 -9.46 0.77
N HIS A 29 -9.24 -9.34 2.05
CA HIS A 29 -10.06 -8.67 3.04
C HIS A 29 -9.27 -7.63 3.81
N PHE A 30 -9.93 -6.51 4.09
CA PHE A 30 -9.35 -5.49 4.96
C PHE A 30 -9.30 -5.95 6.41
N ALA A 31 -8.12 -5.85 7.02
CA ALA A 31 -7.93 -5.99 8.45
C ALA A 31 -6.75 -5.14 8.94
N ARG A 32 -6.85 -4.58 10.14
CA ARG A 32 -5.66 -4.07 10.85
C ARG A 32 -5.12 -5.20 11.71
N ARG A 33 -3.92 -5.69 11.40
CA ARG A 33 -3.29 -6.81 12.12
C ARG A 33 -2.49 -6.32 13.33
N GLU A 34 -1.78 -5.23 13.16
CA GLU A 34 -0.99 -4.59 14.22
C GLU A 34 -1.10 -3.07 14.13
N HIS A 35 -0.44 -2.34 15.03
CA HIS A 35 -0.45 -0.88 14.97
C HIS A 35 0.04 -0.37 13.61
N ASP A 36 1.07 -0.99 13.04
CA ASP A 36 1.75 -0.55 11.82
C ASP A 36 1.60 -1.53 10.65
N LEU A 37 0.60 -2.41 10.72
CA LEU A 37 0.37 -3.43 9.71
C LEU A 37 -1.12 -3.55 9.37
N PHE A 38 -1.44 -3.22 8.13
CA PHE A 38 -2.73 -3.45 7.50
C PHE A 38 -2.63 -4.59 6.48
N GLU A 39 -3.72 -5.34 6.38
CA GLU A 39 -4.03 -6.20 5.26
C GLU A 39 -5.16 -5.55 4.46
N ALA A 40 -5.00 -5.52 3.14
CA ALA A 40 -5.95 -4.90 2.24
C ALA A 40 -5.75 -5.42 0.81
N ASP A 41 -6.82 -5.36 0.02
CA ASP A 41 -6.68 -5.50 -1.43
C ASP A 41 -6.17 -4.17 -1.98
N PRO A 42 -4.95 -4.11 -2.55
CA PRO A 42 -4.40 -2.87 -3.09
C PRO A 42 -5.10 -2.41 -4.36
N ALA A 43 -5.93 -3.24 -4.99
CA ALA A 43 -6.75 -2.87 -6.14
C ALA A 43 -8.15 -2.39 -5.73
N ASP A 44 -8.51 -2.45 -4.44
CA ASP A 44 -9.78 -1.96 -3.93
C ASP A 44 -9.65 -0.55 -3.32
N PRO A 45 -10.23 0.50 -3.94
CA PRO A 45 -10.16 1.85 -3.42
C PRO A 45 -10.88 2.04 -2.08
N GLU A 46 -11.87 1.21 -1.72
CA GLU A 46 -12.53 1.25 -0.41
C GLU A 46 -11.58 0.78 0.68
N HIS A 47 -10.88 -0.34 0.45
CA HIS A 47 -9.88 -0.84 1.38
C HIS A 47 -8.78 0.19 1.63
N LEU A 48 -8.25 0.80 0.57
CA LEU A 48 -7.22 1.84 0.69
C LEU A 48 -7.72 3.08 1.43
N ARG A 49 -8.96 3.53 1.18
CA ARG A 49 -9.53 4.68 1.91
C ARG A 49 -9.68 4.40 3.39
N ARG A 50 -10.04 3.16 3.78
CA ARG A 50 -10.12 2.76 5.19
C ARG A 50 -8.77 2.86 5.89
N VAL A 51 -7.67 2.55 5.20
CA VAL A 51 -6.30 2.76 5.73
C VAL A 51 -6.06 4.26 5.97
N LEU A 52 -6.34 5.10 4.97
CA LEU A 52 -6.14 6.55 5.08
C LEU A 52 -6.97 7.17 6.23
N HIS A 53 -8.23 6.75 6.40
CA HIS A 53 -9.05 7.15 7.55
C HIS A 53 -8.44 6.71 8.87
N ALA A 54 -8.03 5.45 8.99
CA ALA A 54 -7.41 4.96 10.23
C ALA A 54 -6.15 5.77 10.61
N LEU A 55 -5.33 6.17 9.62
CA LEU A 55 -4.15 7.01 9.86
C LEU A 55 -4.53 8.44 10.25
N ALA A 56 -5.54 9.04 9.62
CA ALA A 56 -6.01 10.37 9.98
C ALA A 56 -6.64 10.40 11.38
N ASP A 57 -7.41 9.38 11.74
CA ASP A 57 -8.02 9.21 13.08
C ASP A 57 -6.94 9.08 14.17
N GLU A 58 -5.74 8.62 13.81
CA GLU A 58 -4.55 8.58 14.67
C GLU A 58 -3.77 9.91 14.71
N GLY A 59 -4.28 10.95 14.05
CA GLY A 59 -3.68 12.27 14.00
C GLY A 59 -2.53 12.41 13.02
N CYS A 60 -2.41 11.52 12.02
CA CYS A 60 -1.48 11.75 10.91
C CYS A 60 -2.04 12.83 9.99
N ALA A 61 -1.26 13.89 9.77
CA ALA A 61 -1.60 14.97 8.82
C ALA A 61 -0.94 14.78 7.45
N GLU A 62 0.10 13.94 7.36
CA GLU A 62 0.85 13.70 6.13
C GLU A 62 1.30 12.23 6.06
N VAL A 63 1.19 11.64 4.86
CA VAL A 63 1.66 10.29 4.53
C VAL A 63 2.35 10.32 3.17
N ASP A 64 3.58 9.82 3.11
CA ASP A 64 4.24 9.48 1.86
C ASP A 64 3.86 8.05 1.46
N TRP A 65 3.21 7.88 0.31
CA TRP A 65 2.73 6.59 -0.17
C TRP A 65 3.76 5.93 -1.09
N LEU A 66 4.38 4.84 -0.62
CA LEU A 66 5.32 4.06 -1.41
C LEU A 66 4.69 2.76 -1.92
N HIS A 67 4.59 2.61 -3.24
CA HIS A 67 4.10 1.38 -3.86
C HIS A 67 5.25 0.39 -4.11
N THR A 68 5.21 -0.78 -3.47
CA THR A 68 6.26 -1.80 -3.58
C THR A 68 5.75 -3.15 -4.08
N LEU A 69 4.62 -3.17 -4.80
CA LEU A 69 4.10 -4.43 -5.33
C LEU A 69 5.11 -5.08 -6.29
N PRO A 70 5.33 -6.40 -6.18
CA PRO A 70 6.37 -7.06 -6.95
C PRO A 70 6.04 -7.05 -8.44
N LEU A 71 6.83 -6.32 -9.21
CA LEU A 71 6.85 -6.36 -10.68
C LEU A 71 7.72 -7.50 -11.22
N GLY A 72 8.08 -8.48 -10.38
CA GLY A 72 8.91 -9.61 -10.77
C GLY A 72 8.21 -10.43 -11.86
N ILE A 73 8.48 -10.08 -13.12
CA ILE A 73 8.21 -10.91 -14.29
C ILE A 73 9.48 -11.73 -14.52
N ASP A 74 9.75 -12.63 -13.58
CA ASP A 74 10.80 -13.63 -13.75
C ASP A 74 10.21 -14.77 -14.59
N GLY A 75 10.71 -14.92 -15.82
CA GLY A 75 10.31 -16.01 -16.72
C GLY A 75 9.52 -15.58 -17.96
N PRO A 76 8.95 -16.54 -18.70
CA PRO A 76 8.27 -16.27 -19.96
C PRO A 76 7.05 -15.37 -19.78
N VAL A 77 6.91 -14.39 -20.67
CA VAL A 77 5.71 -13.54 -20.72
C VAL A 77 4.55 -14.35 -21.31
N GLY A 78 3.48 -14.47 -20.53
CA GLY A 78 2.20 -15.06 -20.92
C GLY A 78 1.08 -14.43 -20.12
N ASP A 79 -0.15 -14.87 -20.36
CA ASP A 79 -1.37 -14.22 -19.83
C ASP A 79 -1.29 -13.94 -18.33
N LYS A 80 -0.88 -14.91 -17.51
CA LYS A 80 -0.74 -14.75 -16.05
C LYS A 80 0.29 -13.68 -15.64
N ALA A 81 1.37 -13.55 -16.40
CA ALA A 81 2.38 -12.53 -16.14
C ALA A 81 1.86 -11.14 -16.55
N LEU A 82 1.10 -11.06 -17.65
CA LEU A 82 0.45 -9.82 -18.07
C LEU A 82 -0.65 -9.41 -17.07
N ASP A 83 -1.50 -10.32 -16.62
CA ASP A 83 -2.54 -10.05 -15.63
C ASP A 83 -1.94 -9.51 -14.33
N ARG A 84 -0.83 -10.11 -13.87
CA ARG A 84 -0.10 -9.61 -12.69
C ARG A 84 0.47 -8.21 -12.92
N ALA A 85 1.02 -7.94 -14.10
CA ALA A 85 1.55 -6.63 -14.45
C ALA A 85 0.45 -5.56 -14.53
N VAL A 86 -0.71 -5.89 -15.12
CA VAL A 86 -1.89 -5.01 -15.15
C VAL A 86 -2.34 -4.70 -13.73
N TRP A 87 -2.51 -5.73 -12.90
CA TRP A 87 -2.89 -5.54 -11.50
C TRP A 87 -1.89 -4.65 -10.74
N ALA A 88 -0.59 -4.95 -10.81
CA ALA A 88 0.44 -4.24 -10.05
C ALA A 88 0.73 -2.81 -10.56
N CYS A 89 0.66 -2.58 -11.88
CA CYS A 89 1.03 -1.30 -12.50
C CYS A 89 -0.15 -0.38 -12.82
N LEU A 90 -1.35 -0.92 -13.01
CA LEU A 90 -2.52 -0.16 -13.47
C LEU A 90 -3.61 -0.14 -12.42
N ASP A 91 -4.10 -1.31 -12.00
CA ASP A 91 -5.27 -1.39 -11.14
C ASP A 91 -4.97 -0.80 -9.75
N THR A 92 -3.81 -1.14 -9.20
CA THR A 92 -3.44 -0.72 -7.84
C THR A 92 -3.10 0.77 -7.73
N PRO A 93 -2.34 1.43 -8.64
CA PRO A 93 -2.22 2.89 -8.60
C PRO A 93 -3.55 3.60 -8.92
N ALA A 94 -4.37 3.05 -9.81
CA ALA A 94 -5.69 3.61 -10.08
C ALA A 94 -6.59 3.56 -8.84
N ALA A 95 -6.53 2.48 -8.05
CA ALA A 95 -7.23 2.36 -6.78
C ALA A 95 -6.75 3.41 -5.77
N VAL A 96 -5.45 3.68 -5.67
CA VAL A 96 -4.92 4.76 -4.81
C VAL A 96 -5.50 6.11 -5.22
N VAL A 97 -5.42 6.48 -6.50
CA VAL A 97 -5.96 7.76 -7.01
C VAL A 97 -7.47 7.89 -6.73
N ARG A 98 -8.21 6.78 -6.84
CA ARG A 98 -9.65 6.75 -6.50
C ARG A 98 -9.89 6.88 -5.00
N ALA A 99 -9.09 6.22 -4.16
CA ALA A 99 -9.19 6.33 -2.71
C ALA A 99 -8.95 7.77 -2.23
N LEU A 100 -7.98 8.47 -2.83
CA LEU A 100 -7.67 9.87 -2.52
C LEU A 100 -8.85 10.84 -2.75
N ARG A 101 -9.77 10.53 -3.67
CA ARG A 101 -10.98 11.34 -3.88
C ARG A 101 -11.92 11.34 -2.67
N GLY A 102 -11.88 10.28 -1.85
CA GLY A 102 -12.65 10.14 -0.63
C GLY A 102 -11.82 10.21 0.64
N ALA A 103 -10.53 10.56 0.55
CA ALA A 103 -9.64 10.59 1.70
C ALA A 103 -10.02 11.71 2.69
N PRO A 104 -9.65 11.57 3.97
CA PRO A 104 -9.78 12.63 4.96
C PRO A 104 -9.18 13.95 4.45
N ARG A 105 -9.92 15.05 4.55
CA ARG A 105 -9.49 16.36 4.02
C ARG A 105 -8.22 16.92 4.66
N GLU A 106 -7.94 16.47 5.88
CA GLU A 106 -6.82 16.92 6.70
C GLU A 106 -5.55 16.10 6.47
N LEU A 107 -5.65 14.98 5.74
CA LEU A 107 -4.53 14.10 5.44
C LEU A 107 -3.97 14.44 4.06
N ALA A 108 -2.77 15.00 4.02
CA ALA A 108 -1.98 15.12 2.81
C ALA A 108 -1.36 13.77 2.46
N VAL A 109 -1.53 13.33 1.21
CA VAL A 109 -0.86 12.12 0.69
C VAL A 109 0.05 12.52 -0.46
N ARG A 110 1.30 12.09 -0.40
CA ARG A 110 2.33 12.35 -1.42
C ARG A 110 2.75 11.07 -2.12
#